data_AF-A0A8D8ATQ6-F1
#
_entry.id   AF-A0A8D8ATQ6-F1
#
_cell.length_a   1.000
_cell.length_b   1.000
_cell.length_c   1.000
_cell.angle_alpha   90.00
_cell.angle_beta   90.00
_cell.angle_gamma   90.00
#
_symmetry.space_group_name_H-M   'P 1'
#
loop_
_entity.id
_entity.type
_entity.pdbx_description
1 polymer ?
#
loop_
_entity_poly.entity_id
_entity_poly.type
_entity_poly.pdbx_seq_one_letter_code
_entity_poly.pdbx_strand_id
1 'polypeptide(L)'
;MSRPILPIFALCFALVQASPTNHRIVGGFPIDIRDVPFQVSLNYYREHWCGGSLIGSRWVLTAAHCMDVSDIPLMKVRVGSTHHESGGELVEIRRVLSHPLYNSS
;
A
#
# COMPACT_ATOMS: atom_id res chain seq x y z
N MET A 1 51.10 36.29 -23.62
CA MET A 1 50.70 35.20 -24.54
C MET A 1 49.66 34.38 -23.80
N SER A 2 48.42 34.88 -23.76
CA SER A 2 47.29 34.43 -24.61
C SER A 2 46.78 33.04 -24.20
N ARG A 3 45.64 33.09 -23.49
CA ARG A 3 44.86 32.02 -22.83
C ARG A 3 44.44 30.92 -23.83
N PRO A 4 43.95 29.76 -23.35
CA PRO A 4 42.51 29.76 -23.17
C PRO A 4 42.04 29.20 -21.82
N ILE A 5 41.05 29.91 -21.29
CA ILE A 5 40.08 29.43 -20.32
C ILE A 5 39.23 28.38 -21.03
N LEU A 6 39.08 27.18 -20.47
CA LEU A 6 38.04 26.23 -20.85
C LEU A 6 37.04 26.10 -19.69
N PRO A 7 35.73 26.16 -19.95
CA PRO A 7 34.73 26.49 -18.96
C PRO A 7 34.33 25.27 -18.12
N ILE A 8 33.91 25.59 -16.90
CA ILE A 8 33.04 24.81 -16.04
C ILE A 8 31.86 24.29 -16.87
N PHE A 9 31.73 22.99 -17.06
CA PHE A 9 30.42 22.33 -17.10
C PHE A 9 30.60 20.88 -16.68
N ALA A 10 30.44 20.67 -15.38
CA ALA A 10 30.39 19.36 -14.77
C ALA A 10 29.26 18.55 -15.41
N LEU A 11 29.62 17.60 -16.27
CA LEU A 11 28.67 16.61 -16.78
C LEU A 11 28.54 15.47 -15.77
N CYS A 12 28.07 15.78 -14.56
CA CYS A 12 27.40 14.79 -13.73
C CYS A 12 26.03 14.55 -14.37
N PHE A 13 26.00 13.73 -15.43
CA PHE A 13 24.78 13.03 -15.80
C PHE A 13 24.52 12.00 -14.69
N ALA A 14 23.99 12.48 -13.56
CA ALA A 14 23.23 11.61 -12.69
C ALA A 14 22.06 11.14 -13.53
N LEU A 15 22.10 9.88 -13.95
CA LEU A 15 20.93 9.19 -14.47
C LEU A 15 19.91 9.20 -13.35
N VAL A 16 19.04 10.20 -13.32
CA VAL A 16 17.80 10.16 -12.56
C VAL A 16 17.01 9.01 -13.17
N GLN A 17 17.16 7.82 -12.60
CA GLN A 17 16.25 6.73 -12.88
C GLN A 17 14.92 7.12 -12.25
N ALA A 18 14.08 7.80 -13.03
CA ALA A 18 12.65 7.83 -12.76
C ALA A 18 12.15 6.40 -12.97
N SER A 19 12.24 5.55 -11.95
CA SER A 19 11.43 4.34 -11.92
C SER A 19 9.99 4.81 -12.07
N PRO A 20 9.22 4.32 -13.06
CA PRO A 20 7.80 4.56 -13.10
C PRO A 20 7.24 3.91 -11.84
N THR A 21 7.08 4.70 -10.79
CA THR A 21 6.26 4.33 -9.65
C THR A 21 4.89 4.11 -10.25
N ASN A 22 4.47 2.85 -10.27
CA ASN A 22 3.13 2.46 -10.64
C ASN A 22 2.19 3.06 -9.58
N HIS A 23 1.92 4.35 -9.70
CA HIS A 23 1.14 5.14 -8.76
C HIS A 23 -0.31 4.70 -8.93
N ARG A 24 -0.71 3.73 -8.11
CA ARG A 24 -2.10 3.25 -8.06
C ARG A 24 -3.07 4.28 -7.48
N ILE A 25 -2.55 5.33 -6.82
CA ILE A 25 -3.33 6.42 -6.22
C ILE A 25 -3.12 7.71 -7.04
N VAL A 26 -4.20 8.21 -7.67
CA VAL A 26 -4.17 9.41 -8.52
C VAL A 26 -3.92 10.66 -7.67
N GLY A 27 -2.87 11.42 -8.00
CA GLY A 27 -2.49 12.64 -7.27
C GLY A 27 -1.95 12.40 -5.85
N GLY A 28 -1.70 11.14 -5.49
CA GLY A 28 -1.12 10.78 -4.21
C GLY A 28 0.38 11.01 -4.14
N PHE A 29 0.91 10.84 -2.94
CA PHE A 29 2.35 10.82 -2.66
C PHE A 29 2.66 9.65 -1.71
N PRO A 30 3.89 9.12 -1.69
CA PRO A 30 4.29 8.07 -0.77
C PRO A 30 4.17 8.54 0.70
N ILE A 31 3.70 7.65 1.57
CA ILE A 31 3.63 7.86 3.03
C ILE A 31 4.22 6.67 3.76
N ASP A 32 4.79 6.90 4.94
CA ASP A 32 5.30 5.83 5.80
C ASP A 32 4.19 5.30 6.73
N ILE A 33 4.18 3.99 6.99
CA ILE A 33 3.19 3.39 7.90
C ILE A 33 3.23 4.00 9.31
N ARG A 34 4.37 4.56 9.74
CA ARG A 34 4.50 5.28 11.02
C ARG A 34 3.59 6.50 11.12
N ASP A 35 3.27 7.13 10.00
CA ASP A 35 2.39 8.31 9.94
C ASP A 35 0.91 7.94 9.87
N VAL A 36 0.60 6.74 9.37
CA VAL A 36 -0.77 6.20 9.23
C VAL A 36 -0.87 4.77 9.77
N PRO A 37 -0.60 4.53 11.07
CA PRO A 37 -0.45 3.19 11.63
C PRO A 37 -1.73 2.34 11.60
N PHE A 38 -2.88 2.97 11.32
CA PHE A 38 -4.14 2.28 11.14
C PHE A 38 -4.30 1.66 9.75
N GLN A 39 -3.53 2.08 8.74
CA GLN A 39 -3.69 1.58 7.37
C GLN A 39 -3.31 0.10 7.27
N VAL A 40 -4.14 -0.70 6.59
CA VAL A 40 -3.85 -2.11 6.33
C VAL A 40 -4.08 -2.48 4.86
N SER A 41 -3.47 -3.59 4.44
CA SER A 41 -3.67 -4.20 3.14
C SER A 41 -4.42 -5.52 3.29
N LEU A 42 -5.59 -5.64 2.66
CA LEU A 42 -6.30 -6.90 2.52
C LEU A 42 -5.69 -7.66 1.34
N ASN A 43 -5.22 -8.87 1.61
CA ASN A 43 -4.63 -9.75 0.62
C ASN A 43 -5.60 -10.88 0.30
N TYR A 44 -5.83 -11.12 -1.00
CA TYR A 44 -6.50 -12.29 -1.52
C TYR A 44 -5.48 -13.14 -2.27
N TYR A 45 -5.30 -14.40 -1.87
CA TYR A 45 -4.34 -15.30 -2.53
C TYR A 45 -2.90 -14.75 -2.63
N ARG A 46 -2.45 -14.04 -1.57
CA ARG A 46 -1.14 -13.34 -1.46
C ARG A 46 -0.98 -12.08 -2.31
N GLU A 47 -2.00 -11.68 -3.05
CA GLU A 47 -2.03 -10.44 -3.82
C GLU A 47 -2.87 -9.39 -3.11
N HIS A 48 -2.47 -8.12 -3.23
CA HIS A 48 -3.26 -7.02 -2.69
C HIS A 48 -4.58 -6.88 -3.44
N TRP A 49 -5.68 -6.83 -2.68
CA TRP A 49 -7.03 -6.73 -3.21
C TRP A 49 -7.73 -5.43 -2.80
N CYS A 50 -7.69 -5.10 -1.51
CA CYS A 50 -8.37 -3.93 -0.94
C CYS A 50 -7.57 -3.31 0.21
N GLY A 51 -8.02 -2.12 0.66
CA GLY A 51 -7.53 -1.48 1.88
C GLY A 51 -8.46 -1.71 3.08
N GLY A 52 -8.01 -1.24 4.25
CA GLY A 52 -8.83 -1.16 5.45
C GLY A 52 -8.16 -0.30 6.52
N SER A 53 -8.80 -0.20 7.68
CA SER A 53 -8.29 0.55 8.83
C SER A 53 -8.41 -0.24 10.12
N LEU A 54 -7.34 -0.31 10.91
CA LEU A 54 -7.40 -0.79 12.29
C LEU A 54 -8.22 0.19 13.12
N ILE A 55 -9.31 -0.30 13.72
CA ILE A 55 -10.18 0.47 14.63
C ILE A 55 -10.08 -0.05 16.07
N GLY A 56 -9.19 -1.01 16.30
CA GLY A 56 -8.88 -1.59 17.59
C GLY A 56 -7.82 -2.68 17.42
N SER A 57 -7.36 -3.27 18.53
CA SER A 57 -6.25 -4.24 18.52
C SER A 57 -6.54 -5.54 17.75
N ARG A 58 -7.82 -5.81 17.44
CA ARG A 58 -8.26 -7.03 16.73
C ARG A 58 -9.35 -6.76 15.69
N TRP A 59 -9.57 -5.49 15.33
CA TRP A 59 -10.67 -5.09 14.45
C TRP A 59 -10.16 -4.24 13.30
N VAL A 60 -10.50 -4.66 12.09
CA VAL A 60 -10.29 -3.92 10.86
C VAL A 60 -11.64 -3.52 10.29
N LEU A 61 -11.80 -2.25 9.96
CA LEU A 61 -12.91 -1.73 9.17
C LEU A 61 -12.50 -1.71 7.70
N THR A 62 -13.39 -2.19 6.83
CA THR A 62 -13.21 -2.15 5.37
C THR A 62 -14.58 -2.06 4.69
N ALA A 63 -14.59 -1.93 3.36
CA ALA A 63 -15.82 -1.97 2.58
C ALA A 63 -16.39 -3.39 2.51
N ALA A 64 -17.71 -3.53 2.61
CA ALA A 64 -18.37 -4.84 2.60
C ALA A 64 -18.12 -5.62 1.29
N HIS A 65 -18.03 -4.94 0.15
CA HIS A 65 -17.75 -5.58 -1.15
C HIS A 65 -16.32 -6.13 -1.29
N CYS A 66 -15.40 -5.78 -0.38
CA CYS A 66 -14.05 -6.32 -0.39
C CYS A 66 -13.98 -7.71 0.24
N MET A 67 -15.03 -8.16 0.94
CA MET A 67 -15.04 -9.37 1.72
C MET A 67 -16.15 -10.32 1.24
N ASP A 68 -15.77 -11.54 0.89
CA ASP A 68 -16.69 -12.67 0.76
C ASP A 68 -16.37 -13.69 1.87
N VAL A 69 -17.41 -14.23 2.51
CA VAL A 69 -17.25 -15.20 3.61
C VAL A 69 -16.63 -16.51 3.10
N SER A 70 -16.90 -16.90 1.86
CA SER A 70 -16.34 -18.09 1.24
C SER A 70 -14.82 -17.98 0.99
N ASP A 71 -14.33 -16.75 0.85
CA ASP A 71 -12.94 -16.43 0.55
C ASP A 71 -12.06 -16.26 1.79
N ILE A 72 -12.64 -16.23 3.00
CA ILE A 72 -11.92 -16.03 4.27
C ILE A 72 -10.64 -16.89 4.40
N PRO A 73 -10.64 -18.20 4.06
CA PRO A 73 -9.43 -19.02 4.15
C PRO A 73 -8.27 -18.57 3.25
N LEU A 74 -8.58 -17.84 2.18
CA LEU A 74 -7.63 -17.31 1.20
C LEU A 74 -7.23 -15.86 1.50
N MET A 75 -7.92 -15.23 2.46
CA MET A 75 -7.73 -13.84 2.80
C MET A 75 -6.86 -13.66 4.05
N LYS A 76 -5.97 -12.67 3.98
CA LYS A 76 -5.12 -12.24 5.10
C LYS A 76 -5.05 -10.73 5.16
N VAL A 77 -4.79 -10.19 6.34
CA VAL A 77 -4.58 -8.75 6.54
C VAL A 77 -3.11 -8.50 6.79
N ARG A 78 -2.45 -7.66 5.98
CA ARG A 78 -1.11 -7.15 6.29
C ARG A 78 -1.23 -5.90 7.13
N VAL A 79 -0.60 -5.92 8.30
CA VAL A 79 -0.53 -4.78 9.24
C VAL A 79 0.91 -4.31 9.42
N GLY A 80 1.09 -3.03 9.75
CA GLY A 80 2.41 -2.50 10.14
C GLY A 80 3.46 -2.47 9.02
N SER A 81 3.05 -2.29 7.76
CA SER A 81 3.97 -2.13 6.64
C SER A 81 3.59 -0.95 5.74
N THR A 82 4.61 -0.23 5.26
CA THR A 82 4.50 0.76 4.17
C THR A 82 4.22 0.10 2.82
N HIS A 83 4.57 -1.18 2.68
CA HIS A 83 4.49 -1.94 1.44
C HIS A 83 3.38 -3.00 1.53
N HIS A 84 2.47 -3.02 0.56
CA HIS A 84 1.38 -3.98 0.51
C HIS A 84 1.84 -5.44 0.27
N GLU A 85 2.97 -5.63 -0.40
CA GLU A 85 3.55 -6.89 -0.86
C GLU A 85 4.62 -7.47 0.08
N SER A 86 5.18 -6.67 0.98
CA SER A 86 6.30 -7.07 1.87
C SER A 86 6.26 -6.35 3.23
N GLY A 87 7.06 -6.80 4.21
CA GLY A 87 7.17 -6.19 5.54
C GLY A 87 5.93 -6.35 6.44
N GLY A 88 6.00 -5.92 7.69
CA GLY A 88 4.88 -6.08 8.64
C GLY A 88 4.48 -7.54 8.88
N GLU A 89 3.23 -7.77 9.28
CA GLU A 89 2.70 -9.09 9.63
C GLU A 89 1.45 -9.44 8.82
N LEU A 90 1.34 -10.69 8.35
CA LEU A 90 0.12 -11.23 7.74
C LEU A 90 -0.71 -11.98 8.78
N VAL A 91 -1.87 -11.43 9.11
CA VAL A 91 -2.79 -11.95 10.13
C VAL A 91 -4.00 -12.61 9.47
N GLU A 92 -4.45 -13.73 10.04
CA GLU A 92 -5.62 -14.46 9.58
C GLU A 92 -6.93 -13.81 10.05
N ILE A 93 -7.97 -13.93 9.23
CA ILE A 93 -9.28 -13.36 9.51
C ILE A 93 -10.11 -14.39 10.27
N ARG A 94 -10.51 -14.05 11.50
CA ARG A 94 -11.35 -14.94 12.33
C ARG A 94 -12.83 -14.90 11.96
N ARG A 95 -13.36 -13.73 11.63
CA ARG A 95 -14.77 -13.50 11.27
C ARG A 95 -14.92 -12.21 10.49
N VAL A 96 -15.94 -12.15 9.64
CA VAL A 96 -16.37 -10.96 8.93
C VAL A 96 -17.77 -10.57 9.40
N LEU A 97 -18.01 -9.28 9.60
CA LEU A 97 -19.32 -8.73 9.95
C LEU A 97 -19.68 -7.65 8.95
N SER A 98 -20.40 -8.03 7.91
CA SER A 98 -20.94 -7.07 6.95
C SER A 98 -22.11 -6.32 7.56
N HIS A 99 -22.29 -5.07 7.13
CA HIS A 99 -23.43 -4.26 7.53
C HIS A 99 -24.74 -5.00 7.16
N PRO A 100 -25.76 -5.08 8.05
CA PRO A 100 -26.96 -5.89 7.82
C PRO A 100 -27.82 -5.43 6.63
N LEU A 101 -27.66 -4.17 6.22
CA LEU A 101 -28.34 -3.59 5.05
C LEU A 101 -27.45 -3.52 3.80
N TYR A 102 -26.25 -4.12 3.83
CA TYR A 102 -25.42 -4.18 2.63
C TYR A 102 -26.09 -5.04 1.57
N ASN A 103 -26.17 -4.51 0.35
CA ASN A 103 -26.64 -5.19 -0.85
C ASN A 103 -25.55 -5.08 -1.91
N SER A 104 -25.21 -6.20 -2.54
CA SER A 104 -24.19 -6.28 -3.60
C SER A 104 -24.76 -6.09 -5.01
N SER A 105 -26.08 -5.87 -5.14
CA SER A 105 -26.81 -5.69 -6.40
C SER A 105 -27.08 -4.24 -6.74
#